data_AF-A0A5T2TKG8-F1
#
_entry.id   AF-A0A5T2TKG8-F1
#
_cell.length_a   1.000
_cell.length_b   1.000
_cell.length_c   1.000
_cell.angle_alpha   90.00
_cell.angle_beta   90.00
_cell.angle_gamma   90.00
#
_symmetry.space_group_name_H-M   'P 1'
#
loop_
_entity.id
_entity.type
_entity.pdbx_description
1 polymer ?
#
loop_
_entity_poly.entity_id
_entity_poly.type
_entity_poly.pdbx_seq_one_letter_code
_entity_poly.pdbx_strand_id
1 'polypeptide(L)'
;MTIDKRALREVAERATQGPWKLFSDIDTKTFSIHTPRDKRCENVIKWGGFDCQPNAEANAEFIAAFNPKVALALLDENIQLQRAKDALEAVALALRDDMRQAREQLAAAERRIAELEAKLETADRLQDGAFRDGLKAGFSYGQTDDQSGFAQCMSVYSTRTDIGVKVE
;
A
#
# COMPACT_ATOMS: atom_id res chain seq x y z
N MET A 1 -24.86 -7.39 -17.80
CA MET A 1 -24.39 -7.70 -19.17
C MET A 1 -22.88 -7.79 -19.13
N THR A 2 -22.29 -8.92 -19.50
CA THR A 2 -20.82 -9.07 -19.58
C THR A 2 -20.39 -8.81 -21.00
N ILE A 3 -19.52 -7.83 -21.21
CA ILE A 3 -19.02 -7.46 -22.53
C ILE A 3 -17.76 -8.28 -22.81
N ASP A 4 -17.76 -9.05 -23.90
CA ASP A 4 -16.56 -9.73 -24.39
C ASP A 4 -15.63 -8.73 -25.07
N LYS A 5 -14.67 -8.20 -24.29
CA LYS A 5 -13.70 -7.20 -24.75
C LYS A 5 -12.76 -7.73 -25.84
N ARG A 6 -12.50 -9.05 -25.85
CA ARG A 6 -11.64 -9.67 -26.87
C ARG A 6 -12.37 -9.73 -28.21
N ALA A 7 -13.61 -10.23 -28.19
CA ALA A 7 -14.44 -10.23 -29.40
C ALA A 7 -14.64 -8.81 -29.94
N LEU A 8 -14.85 -7.81 -29.07
CA LEU A 8 -14.94 -6.40 -29.49
C LEU A 8 -13.66 -5.89 -30.15
N ARG A 9 -12.49 -6.21 -29.57
CA ARG A 9 -11.19 -5.84 -30.16
C ARG A 9 -11.02 -6.47 -31.55
N GLU A 10 -11.28 -7.76 -31.69
CA GLU A 10 -11.16 -8.48 -32.96
C GLU A 10 -12.10 -7.96 -34.05
N VAL A 11 -13.30 -7.49 -33.67
CA VAL A 11 -14.23 -6.84 -34.60
C VAL A 11 -13.72 -5.44 -34.97
N ALA A 12 -13.25 -4.65 -34.01
CA ALA A 12 -12.72 -3.31 -34.26
C ALA A 12 -11.44 -3.32 -35.12
N GLU A 13 -10.54 -4.29 -34.93
CA GLU A 13 -9.32 -4.41 -35.75
C GLU A 13 -9.62 -4.78 -37.20
N ARG A 14 -10.66 -5.58 -37.45
CA ARG A 14 -11.10 -5.97 -38.80
C ARG A 14 -11.90 -4.90 -39.54
N ALA A 15 -12.47 -3.94 -38.82
CA ALA A 15 -13.25 -2.87 -39.43
C ALA A 15 -12.36 -1.87 -40.19
N THR A 16 -12.98 -1.07 -41.07
CA THR A 16 -12.27 -0.03 -41.82
C THR A 16 -11.64 0.99 -40.88
N GLN A 17 -10.31 1.04 -40.86
CA GLN A 17 -9.55 1.92 -39.97
C GLN A 17 -9.57 3.37 -40.45
N GLY A 18 -9.40 4.29 -39.51
CA GLY A 18 -9.30 5.73 -39.77
C GLY A 18 -10.46 6.53 -39.19
N PRO A 19 -10.39 7.87 -39.26
CA PRO A 19 -11.50 8.70 -38.83
C PRO A 19 -12.71 8.43 -39.71
N TRP A 20 -13.85 8.24 -39.09
CA TRP A 20 -15.13 8.14 -39.78
C TRP A 20 -15.82 9.51 -39.73
N LYS A 21 -16.54 9.87 -40.79
CA LYS A 21 -17.27 11.14 -40.88
C LYS A 21 -18.70 10.90 -41.34
N LEU A 22 -19.61 11.68 -40.79
CA LEU A 22 -20.99 11.77 -41.27
C LEU A 22 -21.00 12.34 -42.69
N PHE A 23 -21.78 11.70 -43.53
CA PHE A 23 -22.28 12.24 -44.78
C PHE A 23 -23.79 12.44 -44.65
N SER A 24 -24.25 13.63 -45.00
CA SER A 24 -25.66 13.99 -45.02
C SER A 24 -26.05 14.50 -46.41
N ASP A 25 -27.10 13.91 -46.96
CA ASP A 25 -27.83 14.45 -48.10
C ASP A 25 -29.21 14.90 -47.58
N ILE A 26 -29.39 16.22 -47.50
CA ILE A 26 -30.59 16.83 -46.93
C ILE A 26 -31.80 16.62 -47.86
N ASP A 27 -31.57 16.62 -49.18
CA ASP A 27 -32.63 16.51 -50.17
C ASP A 27 -33.22 15.10 -50.19
N THR A 28 -32.38 14.08 -50.01
CA THR A 28 -32.82 12.68 -49.92
C THR A 28 -33.02 12.18 -48.49
N LYS A 29 -32.70 13.01 -47.47
CA LYS A 29 -32.65 12.65 -46.05
C LYS A 29 -31.85 11.37 -45.79
N THR A 30 -30.76 11.21 -46.52
CA THR A 30 -29.87 10.05 -46.44
C THR A 30 -28.68 10.38 -45.54
N PHE A 31 -28.42 9.51 -44.56
CA PHE A 31 -27.29 9.65 -43.65
C PHE A 31 -26.40 8.41 -43.75
N SER A 32 -25.10 8.61 -43.92
CA SER A 32 -24.12 7.53 -44.09
C SER A 32 -22.78 7.89 -43.46
N ILE A 33 -21.91 6.89 -43.32
CA ILE A 33 -20.59 7.09 -42.71
C ILE A 33 -19.51 6.80 -43.74
N HIS A 34 -18.56 7.72 -43.88
CA HIS A 34 -17.50 7.69 -44.88
C HIS A 34 -16.13 7.81 -44.24
N THR A 35 -15.09 7.44 -44.99
CA THR A 35 -13.73 7.93 -44.68
C THR A 35 -13.53 9.31 -45.33
N PRO A 36 -12.67 10.18 -44.80
CA PRO A 36 -12.46 11.53 -45.36
C PRO A 36 -11.95 11.59 -46.80
N ARG A 37 -11.52 10.45 -47.38
CA ARG A 37 -10.99 10.36 -48.74
C ARG A 37 -12.04 9.92 -49.77
N ASP A 38 -13.19 9.41 -49.29
CA ASP A 38 -14.27 8.97 -50.16
C ASP A 38 -15.03 10.18 -50.74
N LYS A 39 -15.42 10.09 -52.01
CA LYS A 39 -15.93 11.21 -52.82
C LYS A 39 -17.41 11.15 -53.18
N ARG A 40 -18.15 10.07 -52.86
CA ARG A 40 -19.64 10.07 -52.87
C ARG A 40 -20.30 8.71 -52.64
N CYS A 41 -19.60 7.59 -52.83
CA CYS A 41 -20.26 6.28 -53.00
C CYS A 41 -19.55 5.08 -52.33
N GLU A 42 -18.41 5.25 -51.67
CA GLU A 42 -17.72 4.17 -50.95
C GLU A 42 -18.04 4.23 -49.44
N ASN A 43 -19.35 4.28 -49.14
CA ASN A 43 -19.83 4.39 -47.77
C ASN A 43 -19.26 3.24 -46.92
N VAL A 44 -18.59 3.59 -45.82
CA VAL A 44 -18.15 2.61 -44.81
C VAL A 44 -19.36 1.93 -44.18
N ILE A 45 -20.44 2.68 -43.98
CA ILE A 45 -21.75 2.19 -43.55
C ILE A 45 -22.84 2.92 -44.34
N LYS A 46 -23.74 2.17 -44.97
CA LYS A 46 -24.96 2.67 -45.63
C LYS A 46 -26.17 1.86 -45.15
N TRP A 47 -27.21 2.54 -44.67
CA TRP A 47 -28.40 1.89 -44.11
C TRP A 47 -29.68 2.32 -44.80
N GLY A 48 -30.18 1.48 -45.71
CA GLY A 48 -31.44 1.77 -46.42
C GLY A 48 -32.71 1.81 -45.55
N GLY A 49 -32.66 1.41 -44.27
CA GLY A 49 -33.81 1.42 -43.35
C GLY A 49 -33.77 2.52 -42.28
N PHE A 50 -32.71 3.32 -42.25
CA PHE A 50 -32.54 4.41 -41.27
C PHE A 50 -32.74 5.80 -41.89
N ASP A 51 -32.71 5.89 -43.23
CA ASP A 51 -33.03 7.10 -43.98
C ASP A 51 -34.43 7.61 -43.61
N CYS A 52 -34.60 8.93 -43.59
CA CYS A 52 -35.85 9.61 -43.21
C CYS A 52 -36.35 9.38 -41.76
N GLN A 53 -35.58 8.73 -40.88
CA GLN A 53 -35.95 8.59 -39.46
C GLN A 53 -35.61 9.87 -38.65
N PRO A 54 -36.39 10.23 -37.61
CA PRO A 54 -36.16 11.45 -36.83
C PRO A 54 -34.75 11.60 -36.22
N ASN A 55 -34.09 10.50 -35.85
CA ASN A 55 -32.76 10.50 -35.20
C ASN A 55 -31.63 9.99 -36.11
N ALA A 56 -31.86 9.89 -37.42
CA ALA A 56 -30.91 9.27 -38.34
C ALA A 56 -29.54 9.97 -38.34
N GLU A 57 -29.55 11.30 -38.33
CA GLU A 57 -28.34 12.13 -38.28
C GLU A 57 -27.53 11.89 -37.00
N ALA A 58 -28.18 12.01 -35.83
CA ALA A 58 -27.54 11.85 -34.53
C ALA A 58 -26.96 10.43 -34.33
N ASN A 59 -27.64 9.40 -34.82
CA ASN A 59 -27.15 8.02 -34.75
C ASN A 59 -25.91 7.81 -35.62
N ALA A 60 -25.91 8.37 -36.84
CA ALA A 60 -24.77 8.29 -37.72
C ALA A 60 -23.57 9.08 -37.17
N GLU A 61 -23.80 10.24 -36.56
CA GLU A 61 -22.77 11.02 -35.86
C GLU A 61 -22.17 10.24 -34.68
N PHE A 62 -23.02 9.64 -33.83
CA PHE A 62 -22.56 8.83 -32.69
C PHE A 62 -21.64 7.69 -33.12
N ILE A 63 -22.00 6.96 -34.18
CA ILE A 63 -21.20 5.82 -34.66
C ILE A 63 -19.93 6.30 -35.36
N ALA A 64 -19.98 7.41 -36.11
CA ALA A 64 -18.79 7.99 -36.71
C ALA A 64 -17.79 8.45 -35.64
N ALA A 65 -18.28 9.01 -34.53
CA ALA A 65 -17.48 9.36 -33.36
C ALA A 65 -16.93 8.10 -32.67
N PHE A 66 -17.75 7.05 -32.50
CA PHE A 66 -17.34 5.76 -31.94
C PHE A 66 -16.79 4.78 -32.99
N ASN A 67 -15.89 5.28 -33.84
CA ASN A 67 -15.23 4.46 -34.86
C ASN A 67 -14.27 3.43 -34.23
N PRO A 68 -13.76 2.46 -35.02
CA PRO A 68 -12.91 1.38 -34.51
C PRO A 68 -11.63 1.87 -33.82
N LYS A 69 -11.04 2.99 -34.29
CA LYS A 69 -9.87 3.58 -33.65
C LYS A 69 -10.19 4.04 -32.22
N VAL A 70 -11.34 4.69 -32.01
CA VAL A 70 -11.78 5.12 -30.68
C VAL A 70 -12.10 3.91 -29.81
N ALA A 71 -12.79 2.90 -30.34
CA ALA A 71 -13.08 1.68 -29.61
C ALA A 71 -11.80 0.97 -29.12
N LEU A 72 -10.78 0.84 -29.98
CA LEU A 72 -9.50 0.23 -29.62
C LEU A 72 -8.75 1.05 -28.56
N ALA A 73 -8.75 2.37 -28.68
CA ALA A 73 -8.13 3.26 -27.68
C ALA A 73 -8.80 3.11 -26.30
N LEU A 74 -10.13 3.10 -26.25
CA LEU A 74 -10.88 2.90 -25.00
C LEU A 74 -10.65 1.50 -24.40
N LEU A 75 -10.49 0.47 -25.24
CA LEU A 75 -10.14 -0.88 -24.78
C LEU A 75 -8.72 -0.92 -24.19
N ASP A 76 -7.77 -0.20 -24.79
CA ASP A 76 -6.42 -0.07 -24.26
C ASP A 76 -6.39 0.68 -22.93
N GLU A 77 -7.08 1.82 -22.84
CA GLU A 77 -7.27 2.55 -21.57
C GLU A 77 -7.89 1.66 -20.49
N ASN A 78 -8.89 0.86 -20.85
CA ASN A 78 -9.52 -0.06 -19.92
C ASN A 78 -8.54 -1.13 -19.39
N ILE A 79 -7.66 -1.66 -20.25
CA ILE A 79 -6.60 -2.60 -19.85
C ILE A 79 -5.60 -1.90 -18.91
N GLN A 80 -5.20 -0.67 -19.21
CA GLN A 80 -4.29 0.10 -18.34
C GLN A 80 -4.92 0.38 -16.97
N LEU A 81 -6.19 0.77 -16.93
CA LEU A 81 -6.93 0.98 -15.68
C LEU A 81 -7.02 -0.32 -14.86
N GLN A 82 -7.26 -1.46 -15.50
CA GLN A 82 -7.29 -2.75 -14.81
C GLN A 82 -5.91 -3.07 -14.20
N ARG A 83 -4.83 -2.89 -14.95
CA ARG A 83 -3.46 -3.10 -14.43
C ARG A 83 -3.13 -2.17 -13.27
N ALA A 84 -3.51 -0.90 -13.36
CA ALA A 84 -3.29 0.07 -12.29
C ALA A 84 -4.08 -0.30 -11.03
N LYS A 85 -5.32 -0.77 -11.20
CA LYS A 85 -6.14 -1.28 -10.10
C LYS A 85 -5.48 -2.49 -9.43
N ASP A 86 -5.05 -3.48 -10.21
CA ASP A 86 -4.42 -4.69 -9.67
C ASP A 86 -3.10 -4.35 -8.93
N ALA A 87 -2.32 -3.41 -9.45
CA ALA A 87 -1.10 -2.91 -8.80
C ALA A 87 -1.41 -2.19 -7.47
N LEU A 88 -2.45 -1.35 -7.44
CA LEU A 88 -2.86 -0.65 -6.23
C LEU A 88 -3.37 -1.64 -5.16
N GLU A 89 -4.12 -2.67 -5.56
CA GLU A 89 -4.56 -3.74 -4.65
C GLU A 89 -3.37 -4.50 -4.06
N ALA A 90 -2.35 -4.82 -4.87
CA ALA A 90 -1.13 -5.47 -4.39
C ALA A 90 -0.37 -4.59 -3.37
N VAL A 91 -0.22 -3.29 -3.65
CA VAL A 91 0.41 -2.34 -2.70
C VAL A 91 -0.38 -2.21 -1.41
N ALA A 92 -1.72 -2.16 -1.49
CA ALA A 92 -2.57 -2.08 -0.31
C ALA A 92 -2.49 -3.33 0.57
N LEU A 93 -2.30 -4.52 -0.03
CA LEU A 93 -2.06 -5.76 0.71
C LEU A 93 -0.70 -5.74 1.41
N ALA A 94 0.37 -5.38 0.71
CA ALA A 94 1.70 -5.26 1.31
C ALA A 94 1.72 -4.27 2.49
N LEU A 95 1.13 -3.09 2.31
CA LEU A 95 1.03 -2.10 3.39
C LEU A 95 0.24 -2.61 4.60
N ARG A 96 -0.78 -3.42 4.39
CA ARG A 96 -1.56 -4.02 5.48
C ARG A 96 -0.70 -4.99 6.30
N ASP A 97 0.15 -5.76 5.64
CA ASP A 97 1.03 -6.72 6.30
C ASP A 97 2.17 -6.01 7.03
N ASP A 98 2.79 -4.98 6.42
CA ASP A 98 3.78 -4.13 7.07
C ASP A 98 3.21 -3.46 8.34
N MET A 99 1.99 -2.94 8.27
CA MET A 99 1.32 -2.33 9.41
C MET A 99 1.01 -3.34 10.52
N ARG A 100 0.74 -4.60 10.18
CA ARG A 100 0.56 -5.66 11.17
C ARG A 100 1.88 -5.98 11.87
N GLN A 101 2.95 -6.16 11.10
CA GLN A 101 4.28 -6.42 11.63
C GLN A 101 4.75 -5.27 12.53
N ALA A 102 4.53 -4.01 12.12
CA ALA A 102 4.86 -2.84 12.93
C ALA A 102 4.11 -2.83 14.27
N ARG A 103 2.83 -3.22 14.28
CA ARG A 103 2.03 -3.34 15.52
C ARG A 103 2.54 -4.47 16.43
N GLU A 104 2.94 -5.60 15.87
CA GLU A 104 3.52 -6.70 16.63
C GLU A 104 4.86 -6.33 17.26
N GLN A 105 5.72 -5.64 16.49
CA GLN A 105 6.99 -5.11 16.99
C GLN A 105 6.78 -4.06 18.08
N LEU A 106 5.80 -3.16 17.91
CA LEU A 106 5.43 -2.18 18.92
C LEU A 106 4.98 -2.87 20.22
N ALA A 107 4.08 -3.84 20.14
CA ALA A 107 3.61 -4.59 21.31
C ALA A 107 4.75 -5.36 22.00
N ALA A 108 5.71 -5.90 21.24
CA ALA A 108 6.88 -6.57 21.81
C ALA A 108 7.82 -5.58 22.52
N ALA A 109 8.04 -4.39 21.93
CA ALA A 109 8.84 -3.34 22.53
C ALA A 109 8.20 -2.81 23.82
N GLU A 110 6.88 -2.56 23.81
CA GLU A 110 6.12 -2.14 25.01
C GLU A 110 6.24 -3.18 26.14
N ARG A 111 6.12 -4.47 25.83
CA ARG A 111 6.33 -5.54 26.83
C ARG A 111 7.75 -5.53 27.39
N ARG A 112 8.75 -5.32 26.55
CA ARG A 112 10.15 -5.28 26.98
C ARG A 112 10.43 -4.07 27.87
N ILE A 113 9.85 -2.92 27.56
CA ILE A 113 9.94 -1.71 28.40
C ILE A 113 9.34 -2.00 29.78
N ALA A 114 8.12 -2.53 29.84
CA ALA A 114 7.47 -2.87 31.11
C ALA A 114 8.29 -3.88 31.95
N GLU A 115 8.90 -4.89 31.30
CA GLU A 115 9.78 -5.84 31.99
C GLU A 115 11.03 -5.15 32.56
N LEU A 116 11.64 -4.24 31.80
CA LEU A 116 12.82 -3.49 32.23
C LEU A 116 12.50 -2.53 33.37
N GLU A 117 11.36 -1.83 33.32
CA GLU A 117 10.88 -0.96 34.39
C GLU A 117 10.67 -1.74 35.69
N ALA A 118 10.04 -2.92 35.63
CA ALA A 118 9.87 -3.78 36.80
C ALA A 118 11.21 -4.28 37.38
N LYS A 119 12.19 -4.60 36.52
CA LYS A 119 13.54 -4.96 36.96
C LYS A 119 14.27 -3.80 37.61
N LEU A 120 14.09 -2.59 37.10
CA LEU A 120 14.68 -1.39 37.67
C LEU A 120 14.13 -1.12 39.08
N GLU A 121 12.81 -1.21 39.25
CA GLU A 121 12.15 -1.02 40.55
C GLU A 121 12.60 -2.08 41.58
N THR A 122 12.75 -3.33 41.17
CA THR A 122 13.24 -4.38 42.07
C THR A 122 14.71 -4.20 42.44
N ALA A 123 15.56 -3.76 41.50
CA ALA A 123 16.95 -3.43 41.77
C ALA A 123 17.08 -2.26 42.78
N ASP A 124 16.27 -1.21 42.62
CA ASP A 124 16.25 -0.05 43.51
C ASP A 124 15.86 -0.45 44.95
N ARG A 125 14.81 -1.27 45.10
CA ARG A 125 14.42 -1.81 46.42
C ARG A 125 15.51 -2.67 47.06
N LEU A 126 16.21 -3.48 46.28
CA LEU A 126 17.30 -4.31 46.78
C LEU A 126 18.48 -3.46 47.24
N GLN A 127 18.82 -2.40 46.49
CA GLN A 127 19.86 -1.45 46.86
C GLN A 127 19.51 -0.72 48.16
N ASP A 128 18.29 -0.22 48.29
CA ASP A 128 17.79 0.43 49.50
C ASP A 128 17.76 -0.50 50.72
N GLY A 129 17.40 -1.77 50.51
CA GLY A 129 17.44 -2.80 51.55
C GLY A 129 18.85 -3.07 52.02
N ALA A 130 19.77 -3.35 51.09
CA ALA A 130 21.18 -3.59 51.39
C ALA A 130 21.83 -2.40 52.11
N PHE A 131 21.50 -1.17 51.70
CA PHE A 131 22.00 0.03 52.37
C PHE A 131 21.49 0.16 53.82
N ARG A 132 20.19 -0.06 54.05
CA ARG A 132 19.60 -0.04 55.40
C ARG A 132 20.15 -1.13 56.31
N ASP A 133 20.28 -2.34 55.80
CA ASP A 133 20.85 -3.47 56.56
C ASP A 133 22.31 -3.19 56.93
N GLY A 134 23.09 -2.62 56.00
CA GLY A 134 24.45 -2.16 56.27
C GLY A 134 24.53 -1.10 57.37
N LEU A 135 23.67 -0.07 57.31
CA LEU A 135 23.59 0.96 58.35
C LEU A 135 23.25 0.37 59.72
N LYS A 136 22.27 -0.54 59.77
CA LYS A 136 21.86 -1.19 61.02
C LYS A 136 22.99 -2.02 61.63
N ALA A 137 23.70 -2.80 60.81
CA ALA A 137 24.85 -3.58 61.25
C ALA A 137 25.95 -2.66 61.80
N GLY A 138 26.30 -1.59 61.08
CA GLY A 138 27.29 -0.60 61.51
C GLY A 138 26.92 0.07 62.85
N PHE A 139 25.66 0.47 63.03
CA PHE A 139 25.20 1.07 64.28
C PHE A 139 25.28 0.09 65.46
N SER A 140 24.93 -1.18 65.24
CA SER A 140 25.04 -2.23 66.27
C SER A 140 26.48 -2.42 66.73
N TYR A 141 27.45 -2.49 65.80
CA TYR A 141 28.86 -2.64 66.15
C TYR A 141 29.39 -1.45 66.98
N GLY A 142 28.95 -0.23 66.66
CA GLY A 142 29.33 0.97 67.41
C GLY A 142 28.72 1.06 68.81
N GLN A 143 27.52 0.51 69.02
CA GLN A 143 26.90 0.46 70.36
C GLN A 143 27.60 -0.54 71.29
N THR A 144 28.10 -1.66 70.74
CA THR A 144 28.76 -2.71 71.53
C THR A 144 30.28 -2.59 71.59
N ASP A 145 30.86 -1.55 70.97
CA ASP A 145 32.32 -1.36 70.77
C ASP A 145 33.01 -2.62 70.20
N ASP A 146 32.33 -3.35 69.31
CA ASP A 146 32.85 -4.60 68.73
C ASP A 146 33.71 -4.31 67.48
N GLN A 147 34.87 -3.73 67.74
CA GLN A 147 35.85 -3.36 66.72
C GLN A 147 36.43 -4.60 66.01
N SER A 148 36.45 -5.75 66.70
CA SER A 148 36.80 -7.06 66.14
C SER A 148 35.81 -7.53 65.07
N GLY A 149 34.50 -7.50 65.37
CA GLY A 149 33.45 -7.88 64.43
C GLY A 149 33.40 -6.97 63.21
N PHE A 150 33.62 -5.67 63.40
CA PHE A 150 33.77 -4.72 62.29
C PHE A 150 34.96 -5.08 61.38
N ALA A 151 36.15 -5.31 61.96
CA ALA A 151 37.36 -5.66 61.21
C ALA A 151 37.21 -6.99 60.44
N GLN A 152 36.53 -7.98 61.03
CA GLN A 152 36.24 -9.26 60.37
C GLN A 152 35.24 -9.11 59.22
N CYS A 153 34.21 -8.26 59.38
CA CYS A 153 33.25 -7.99 58.30
C CYS A 153 33.92 -7.27 57.11
N MET A 154 34.76 -6.26 57.39
CA MET A 154 35.48 -5.51 56.35
C MET A 154 36.55 -6.34 55.62
N SER A 155 37.21 -7.28 56.30
CA SER A 155 38.20 -8.16 55.66
C SER A 155 37.58 -9.07 54.60
N VAL A 156 36.31 -9.46 54.75
CA VAL A 156 35.56 -10.23 53.75
C VAL A 156 35.19 -9.36 52.53
N TYR A 157 34.76 -8.12 52.74
CA TYR A 157 34.41 -7.19 51.64
C TYR A 157 35.60 -6.77 50.77
N SER A 158 36.80 -6.68 51.35
CA SER A 158 38.01 -6.21 50.65
C SER A 158 38.61 -7.22 49.66
N THR A 159 38.10 -8.45 49.57
CA THR A 159 38.70 -9.51 48.75
C THR A 159 38.27 -9.55 47.27
N ARG A 160 37.53 -8.55 46.78
CA ARG A 160 37.09 -8.47 45.36
C ARG A 160 37.83 -7.43 44.49
N THR A 161 39.01 -6.96 44.88
CA THR A 161 39.81 -6.01 44.07
C THR A 161 40.65 -6.62 42.94
N ASP A 162 40.57 -7.93 42.68
CA ASP A 162 41.38 -8.59 41.64
C ASP A 162 40.61 -8.92 40.34
N ILE A 163 39.75 -8.03 39.84
CA ILE A 163 39.34 -8.10 38.42
C ILE A 163 40.46 -7.51 37.59
N GLY A 164 41.41 -8.37 37.22
CA GLY A 164 42.46 -8.07 36.25
C GLY A 164 41.85 -7.78 34.88
N VAL A 165 41.68 -6.49 34.55
CA VAL A 165 41.47 -6.05 33.17
C VAL A 165 42.78 -6.26 32.43
N LYS A 166 42.87 -7.35 31.64
CA LYS A 166 43.85 -7.46 30.57
C LYS A 166 43.43 -6.50 29.48
N VAL A 167 44.23 -5.45 29.28
CA VAL A 167 44.20 -4.61 28.09
C VAL A 167 45.01 -5.34 27.03
N GLU A 168 44.34 -5.83 25.98
CA GLU A 168 44.92 -6.10 24.67
C GLU A 168 44.49 -5.00 23.70
#